data_AF-A0A0N5C330-F1
#
_entry.id   AF-A0A0N5C330-F1
#
_cell.length_a   1.000
_cell.length_b   1.000
_cell.length_c   1.000
_cell.angle_alpha   90.00
_cell.angle_beta   90.00
_cell.angle_gamma   90.00
#
_symmetry.space_group_name_H-M   'P 1'
#
loop_
_entity.id
_entity.type
_entity.pdbx_description
1 polymer ?
#
loop_
_entity_poly.entity_id
_entity_poly.type
_entity_poly.pdbx_seq_one_letter_code
_entity_poly.pdbx_strand_id
1 'polypeptide(L)'
;MSVTPINPKPFLNNLIGKNIVCRLKWGMEYRGILVSVDSYMNLQIANCEEYIDGSNAGKLGEVLIRCNNVLWVSEGVGEPN
;
A
#
# COMPACT_ATOMS: atom_id res chain seq x y z
N MET A 1 3.23 8.17 -28.03
CA MET A 1 2.54 8.35 -26.73
C MET A 1 3.35 9.33 -25.91
N SER A 2 2.81 10.51 -25.64
CA SER A 2 3.40 11.43 -24.66
C SER A 2 3.17 10.82 -23.28
N VAL A 3 4.23 10.45 -22.58
CA VAL A 3 4.15 10.09 -21.16
C VAL A 3 3.75 11.36 -20.42
N THR A 4 2.50 11.47 -20.02
CA THR A 4 2.07 12.52 -19.11
C THR A 4 2.64 12.18 -17.75
N PRO A 5 3.50 13.03 -17.16
CA PRO A 5 4.08 12.74 -15.86
C PRO A 5 2.96 12.63 -14.82
N ILE A 6 2.80 11.44 -14.24
CA ILE A 6 1.86 11.22 -13.15
C ILE A 6 2.52 11.73 -11.87
N ASN A 7 1.89 12.71 -11.23
CA ASN A 7 2.36 13.20 -9.94
C ASN A 7 2.11 12.14 -8.83
N PRO A 8 3.00 11.99 -7.84
CA PRO A 8 2.89 10.96 -6.80
C PRO A 8 1.58 11.00 -6.00
N LYS A 9 1.06 12.19 -5.69
CA LYS A 9 -0.20 12.35 -4.94
C LYS A 9 -1.41 11.83 -5.73
N PRO A 10 -1.64 12.26 -7.00
CA PRO A 10 -2.63 11.63 -7.86
C PRO A 10 -2.47 10.12 -8.01
N PHE A 11 -1.23 9.63 -8.12
CA PHE A 11 -0.97 8.19 -8.19
C PHE A 11 -1.50 7.45 -6.96
N LEU A 12 -1.15 7.91 -5.75
CA LEU A 12 -1.64 7.29 -4.51
C LEU A 12 -3.16 7.38 -4.36
N ASN A 13 -3.77 8.51 -4.74
CA ASN A 13 -5.22 8.65 -4.71
C ASN A 13 -5.93 7.68 -5.66
N ASN A 14 -5.32 7.36 -6.82
CA ASN A 14 -5.86 6.37 -7.76
C ASN A 14 -5.78 4.92 -7.25
N LEU A 15 -5.02 4.67 -6.18
CA LEU A 15 -4.93 3.36 -5.54
C LEU A 15 -5.99 3.15 -4.45
N ILE A 16 -6.73 4.20 -4.05
CA ILE A 16 -7.79 4.08 -3.06
C ILE A 16 -8.87 3.11 -3.56
N GLY A 17 -9.27 2.18 -2.71
CA GLY A 17 -10.20 1.09 -3.02
C GLY A 17 -9.58 -0.12 -3.70
N LYS A 18 -8.29 -0.08 -4.04
CA LYS A 18 -7.58 -1.18 -4.69
C LYS A 18 -6.71 -1.96 -3.71
N ASN A 19 -6.40 -3.21 -4.07
CA ASN A 19 -5.34 -3.93 -3.40
C ASN A 19 -3.98 -3.27 -3.68
N ILE A 20 -3.20 -3.06 -2.63
CA ILE A 20 -1.86 -2.52 -2.70
C ILE A 20 -0.86 -3.45 -2.02
N VAL A 21 0.40 -3.26 -2.35
CA VAL A 21 1.53 -3.75 -1.57
C VAL A 21 2.32 -2.54 -1.08
N CYS A 22 2.51 -2.47 0.24
CA CYS A 22 3.32 -1.45 0.89
C CYS A 22 4.52 -2.13 1.55
N ARG A 23 5.73 -1.80 1.11
CA ARG A 23 6.96 -2.31 1.75
C ARG A 23 7.52 -1.26 2.70
N LEU A 24 7.87 -1.69 3.91
CA LEU A 24 8.58 -0.85 4.87
C LEU A 24 10.10 -0.88 4.64
N LYS A 25 10.79 0.14 5.17
CA LYS A 25 12.26 0.25 5.14
C LYS A 25 13.00 -0.97 5.68
N TRP A 26 12.34 -1.73 6.55
CA TRP A 26 12.89 -2.89 7.26
C TRP A 26 12.63 -4.22 6.54
N GLY A 27 11.98 -4.21 5.37
CA GLY A 27 11.75 -5.40 4.57
C GLY A 27 10.35 -6.00 4.66
N MET A 28 9.62 -5.76 5.75
CA MET A 28 8.23 -6.18 5.92
C MET A 28 7.31 -5.62 4.83
N GLU A 29 6.41 -6.45 4.33
CA GLU A 29 5.41 -6.08 3.33
C GLU A 29 4.01 -6.19 3.91
N TYR A 30 3.18 -5.18 3.66
CA TYR A 30 1.78 -5.14 4.04
C TYR A 30 0.94 -5.16 2.77
N ARG A 31 0.02 -6.11 2.68
CA ARG A 31 -0.85 -6.31 1.52
C ARG A 31 -2.29 -6.18 1.94
N GLY A 32 -3.09 -5.41 1.22
CA GLY A 32 -4.49 -5.22 1.55
C GLY A 32 -5.13 -4.09 0.74
N ILE A 33 -6.35 -3.71 1.09
CA ILE A 33 -7.13 -2.69 0.39
C ILE A 33 -6.77 -1.32 0.94
N LEU A 34 -6.32 -0.40 0.10
CA LEU A 34 -6.05 0.99 0.51
C LEU A 34 -7.37 1.72 0.74
N VAL A 35 -7.67 2.08 1.99
CA VAL A 35 -8.91 2.78 2.37
C VAL A 35 -8.78 4.28 2.23
N SER A 36 -7.67 4.84 2.71
CA SER A 36 -7.43 6.28 2.68
C SER A 36 -5.94 6.62 2.73
N VAL A 37 -5.62 7.83 2.27
CA VAL A 37 -4.29 8.43 2.32
C VAL A 37 -4.44 9.89 2.75
N ASP A 38 -3.51 10.38 3.56
CA ASP A 38 -3.46 11.79 3.95
C ASP A 38 -2.40 12.61 3.19
N SER A 39 -2.27 13.90 3.51
CA SER A 39 -1.29 14.80 2.87
C SER A 39 0.17 14.40 3.11
N TYR A 40 0.45 13.62 4.15
CA TYR A 40 1.77 13.12 4.51
C TYR A 40 2.05 11.73 3.94
N MET A 41 1.08 11.13 3.24
CA MET A 41 1.14 9.76 2.72
C MET A 41 1.14 8.69 3.81
N ASN A 42 0.47 8.94 4.94
CA ASN A 42 0.08 7.86 5.85
C ASN A 42 -0.99 7.01 5.15
N LEU A 43 -0.95 5.69 5.34
CA LEU A 43 -1.79 4.74 4.60
C LEU A 43 -2.71 4.00 5.57
N GLN A 44 -4.02 4.06 5.32
CA GLN A 44 -4.98 3.19 5.99
C GLN A 44 -5.25 1.98 5.10
N ILE A 45 -4.95 0.77 5.59
CA ILE A 45 -5.08 -0.48 4.85
C ILE A 45 -6.07 -1.39 5.57
N ALA A 46 -7.14 -1.80 4.89
CA ALA A 46 -8.09 -2.79 5.37
C ALA A 46 -7.73 -4.19 4.85
N ASN A 47 -8.19 -5.23 5.55
CA ASN A 47 -7.88 -6.64 5.25
C ASN A 47 -6.37 -6.88 5.07
N CYS A 48 -5.58 -6.20 5.89
CA CYS A 48 -4.13 -6.18 5.82
C CYS A 48 -3.54 -7.52 6.25
N GLU A 49 -2.66 -8.05 5.42
CA GLU A 49 -1.82 -9.23 5.67
C GLU A 49 -0.36 -8.80 5.75
N GLU A 50 0.36 -9.34 6.72
CA GLU A 50 1.79 -9.09 6.89
C GLU A 50 2.61 -10.19 6.24
N TYR A 51 3.66 -9.79 5.53
CA TYR A 51 4.63 -10.68 4.91
C TYR A 51 6.03 -10.34 5.42
N ILE A 52 6.71 -11.35 5.97
CA ILE A 52 8.09 -11.27 6.45
C ILE A 52 8.91 -12.25 5.62
N ASP A 53 9.97 -11.76 4.97
CA ASP A 53 10.84 -12.55 4.09
C ASP A 53 10.07 -13.35 3.02
N GLY A 54 8.99 -12.75 2.49
CA GLY A 54 8.14 -13.34 1.45
C GLY A 54 7.12 -14.36 1.94
N SER A 55 7.12 -14.69 3.24
CA SER A 55 6.16 -15.61 3.86
C SER A 55 5.04 -14.84 4.56
N ASN A 56 3.80 -15.31 4.42
CA ASN A 56 2.65 -14.73 5.12
C ASN A 56 2.79 -14.98 6.63
N ALA A 57 2.90 -13.90 7.40
CA ALA A 57 3.04 -13.90 8.85
C ALA A 57 1.68 -13.82 9.57
N GLY A 58 0.61 -13.45 8.86
CA GLY A 58 -0.75 -13.46 9.37
C GLY A 58 -1.61 -12.27 8.91
N LYS A 59 -2.88 -12.30 9.33
CA LYS A 59 -3.85 -11.23 9.12
C LYS A 59 -3.81 -10.24 10.27
N LEU A 60 -3.64 -8.96 9.94
CA LEU A 60 -3.67 -7.84 10.89
C LEU A 60 -5.01 -7.08 10.88
N GLY A 61 -5.84 -7.27 9.84
CA GLY A 61 -7.13 -6.60 9.73
C GLY A 61 -6.97 -5.16 9.27
N GLU A 62 -7.32 -4.17 10.09
CA GLU A 62 -7.19 -2.76 9.74
C GLU A 62 -5.92 -2.15 10.34
N VAL A 63 -5.09 -1.53 9.51
CA VAL A 63 -3.78 -1.00 9.90
C VAL A 63 -3.60 0.42 9.38
N LEU A 64 -3.03 1.30 10.21
CA LEU A 64 -2.55 2.61 9.81
C LEU A 64 -1.02 2.62 9.78
N ILE A 65 -0.44 2.79 8.59
CA ILE A 65 1.01 2.85 8.39
C ILE A 65 1.47 4.31 8.32
N ARG A 66 2.49 4.63 9.13
CA ARG A 66 3.12 5.95 9.12
C ARG A 66 4.07 6.12 7.93
N CYS A 67 3.94 7.22 7.22
CA CYS A 67 4.64 7.49 5.96
C CYS A 67 6.16 7.41 6.05
N ASN A 68 6.76 7.79 7.19
CA ASN A 68 8.21 7.81 7.35
C ASN A 68 8.84 6.41 7.39
N ASN A 69 8.03 5.36 7.55
CA ASN A 69 8.47 3.96 7.52
C ASN A 69 8.28 3.30 6.15
N VAL A 70 7.49 3.92 5.26
CA VAL A 70 7.21 3.41 3.92
C VAL A 70 8.46 3.55 3.05
N LEU A 71 8.81 2.47 2.35
CA LEU A 71 9.85 2.45 1.33
C LEU A 71 9.25 2.64 -0.07
N TRP A 72 8.21 1.87 -0.39
CA TRP A 72 7.46 2.02 -1.64
C TRP A 72 6.03 1.47 -1.50
N VAL A 73 5.16 1.92 -2.40
CA VAL A 73 3.78 1.44 -2.57
C VAL A 73 3.56 1.11 -4.03
N SER A 74 2.93 -0.02 -4.31
CA SER A 74 2.47 -0.40 -5.65
C SER A 74 1.03 -0.89 -5.61
N GLU A 75 0.37 -0.85 -6.75
CA GLU A 75 -0.83 -1.66 -6.97
C GLU A 75 -0.45 -3.14 -6.77
N GLY A 76 -1.24 -3.85 -5.97
CA GLY A 76 -1.05 -5.27 -5.71
C GLY A 76 -1.70 -6.08 -6.81
N VAL A 77 -1.04 -7.17 -7.23
CA VAL A 77 -1.64 -8.17 -8.10
C VAL A 77 -2.52 -9.08 -7.23
N GLY A 78 -3.68 -8.57 -6.83
CA GLY A 78 -4.75 -9.37 -6.25
C GLY A 78 -5.87 -9.53 -7.28
N GLU A 79 -6.56 -10.68 -7.27
CA GLU A 79 -7.74 -10.85 -8.12
C GLU A 79 -8.70 -9.68 -7.89
N PRO A 80 -9.15 -9.00 -8.96
CA PRO A 80 -10.22 -8.03 -8.84
C PRO A 80 -11.46 -8.75 -8.32
N ASN A 81 -12.18 -8.13 -7.38
CA ASN A 81 -13.56 -8.48 -7.14
C ASN A 81 -14.37 -8.34 -8.44
#